data_AF-A0A1G2IH70-F1
#
_entry.id   AF-A0A1G2IH70-F1
#
_cell.length_a   1.000
_cell.length_b   1.000
_cell.length_c   1.000
_cell.angle_alpha   90.00
_cell.angle_beta   90.00
_cell.angle_gamma   90.00
#
_symmetry.space_group_name_H-M   'P 1'
#
loop_
_entity.id
_entity.type
_entity.pdbx_description
1 polymer ?
#
loop_
_entity_poly.entity_id
_entity_poly.type
_entity_poly.pdbx_seq_one_letter_code
_entity_poly.pdbx_strand_id
1 'polypeptide(L)'
;MKINKLSKFIIVIYIITLIFWAVFNFLSGWKSLLEGPAFNYLLTPFLVFMTVLPLIGGLIGIYNSIRWGGWKSSVGRSLLCMSLGLITWSGGMVIWNYYLFFTTISVPYPSFADVSFMLSWPLWTIGAIFLSIAAGANLGIKNLKGKVFLLIIPIIISAFSYYFLVVLARQGMVSTYDNILKTFFDLAYPIGDVVILTIAALVFGLSYKYLGGKYRIAIYFILAGFMMNYFADFTFSYTTTLGTYYNGSLSDILFVTAMALLSVGVAGFVLPDYKNKKFSIIDSNTVDNNSIFHQILVTIIKKQESVIGLSAWYEANNVSGLIIDQAHNLASFSGSGKEAIDRLVFRYEELFGKASRAVCKEAVRDLTVRMQPEEIPDSLK
;
A
#
# COMPACT_ATOMS: atom_id res chain seq x y z
N MET A 1 0.09 15.98 10.76
CA MET A 1 0.12 16.05 9.29
C MET A 1 -1.26 16.48 8.81
N LYS A 2 -1.37 17.51 7.97
CA LYS A 2 -2.67 17.88 7.38
C LYS A 2 -3.01 16.84 6.30
N ILE A 3 -4.19 16.22 6.39
CA ILE A 3 -4.71 15.34 5.32
C ILE A 3 -4.81 16.16 4.03
N ASN A 4 -4.29 15.62 2.93
CA ASN A 4 -4.29 16.32 1.65
C ASN A 4 -5.70 16.38 1.02
N LYS A 5 -5.90 17.22 0.00
CA LYS A 5 -7.21 17.42 -0.62
C LYS A 5 -7.80 16.14 -1.25
N LEU A 6 -6.98 15.29 -1.86
CA LEU A 6 -7.40 14.04 -2.49
C LEU A 6 -7.85 13.02 -1.44
N SER A 7 -7.06 12.84 -0.37
CA SER A 7 -7.46 11.99 0.75
C SER A 7 -8.73 12.50 1.44
N LYS A 8 -8.90 13.82 1.61
CA LYS A 8 -10.15 14.40 2.15
C LYS A 8 -11.35 14.09 1.26
N PHE A 9 -11.19 14.19 -0.05
CA PHE A 9 -12.26 13.87 -1.01
C PHE A 9 -12.72 12.41 -0.86
N ILE A 10 -11.78 11.46 -0.76
CA ILE A 10 -12.11 10.04 -0.52
C ILE A 10 -12.82 9.85 0.83
N ILE A 11 -12.37 10.54 1.89
CA ILE A 11 -13.00 10.48 3.22
C ILE A 11 -14.45 10.99 3.16
N VAL A 12 -14.72 12.04 2.39
CA VAL A 12 -16.10 12.55 2.23
C VAL A 12 -16.98 11.51 1.54
N ILE A 13 -16.49 10.86 0.47
CA ILE A 13 -17.24 9.78 -0.19
C ILE A 13 -17.51 8.65 0.81
N TYR A 14 -16.49 8.23 1.56
CA TYR A 14 -16.64 7.20 2.59
C TYR A 14 -17.70 7.56 3.64
N ILE A 15 -17.70 8.78 4.17
CA ILE A 15 -18.70 9.25 5.14
C ILE A 15 -20.10 9.20 4.54
N ILE A 16 -20.28 9.62 3.29
CA ILE A 16 -21.56 9.52 2.58
C ILE A 16 -22.00 8.05 2.48
N THR A 17 -21.09 7.14 2.12
CA THR A 17 -21.36 5.69 2.09
C THR A 17 -21.82 5.16 3.45
N LEU A 18 -21.15 5.59 4.53
CA LEU A 18 -21.52 5.20 5.90
C LEU A 18 -22.92 5.67 6.28
N ILE A 19 -23.31 6.87 5.85
CA ILE A 19 -24.66 7.41 6.11
C ILE A 19 -25.71 6.53 5.42
N PHE A 20 -25.53 6.20 4.14
CA PHE A 20 -26.45 5.31 3.43
C PHE A 20 -26.57 3.94 4.11
N TRP A 21 -25.43 3.36 4.51
CA TRP A 21 -25.38 2.08 5.22
C TRP A 21 -26.11 2.13 6.59
N ALA A 22 -25.85 3.18 7.37
CA ALA A 22 -26.42 3.33 8.70
C ALA A 22 -27.94 3.55 8.65
N VAL A 23 -28.40 4.41 7.73
CA VAL A 23 -29.84 4.67 7.53
C VAL A 23 -30.53 3.41 7.01
N PHE A 24 -29.91 2.67 6.08
CA PHE A 24 -30.43 1.38 5.62
C PHE A 24 -30.62 0.40 6.78
N ASN A 25 -29.58 0.16 7.60
CA ASN A 25 -29.64 -0.81 8.69
C ASN A 25 -30.58 -0.38 9.83
N PHE A 26 -30.66 0.92 10.11
CA PHE A 26 -31.60 1.45 11.09
C PHE A 26 -33.05 1.21 10.67
N LEU A 27 -33.39 1.48 9.41
CA LEU A 27 -34.75 1.30 8.89
C LEU A 27 -35.10 -0.17 8.61
N SER A 28 -34.12 -1.00 8.22
CA SER A 28 -34.31 -2.43 8.00
C SER A 28 -34.40 -3.24 9.30
N GLY A 29 -33.97 -2.66 10.43
CA GLY A 29 -33.85 -3.37 11.70
C GLY A 29 -32.83 -4.51 11.62
N TRP A 30 -31.75 -4.32 10.86
CA TRP A 30 -30.70 -5.33 10.60
C TRP A 30 -31.19 -6.63 9.96
N LYS A 31 -32.32 -6.57 9.24
CA LYS A 31 -32.88 -7.72 8.52
C LYS A 31 -32.60 -7.61 7.03
N SER A 32 -32.44 -8.77 6.39
CA SER A 32 -32.42 -8.89 4.94
C SER A 32 -33.78 -8.47 4.37
N LEU A 33 -33.84 -7.27 3.80
CA LEU A 33 -34.93 -6.83 2.94
C LEU A 33 -34.51 -7.11 1.51
N LEU A 34 -35.07 -8.17 0.92
CA LEU A 34 -34.76 -8.57 -0.44
C LEU A 34 -35.39 -7.63 -1.48
N GLU A 35 -36.48 -6.93 -1.14
CA GLU A 35 -37.21 -6.03 -2.04
C GLU A 35 -37.84 -4.85 -1.28
N GLY A 36 -38.12 -3.75 -1.99
CA GLY A 36 -38.90 -2.61 -1.49
C GLY A 36 -38.21 -1.24 -1.58
N PRO A 37 -38.88 -0.15 -1.14
CA PRO A 37 -38.35 1.21 -1.28
C PRO A 37 -37.03 1.44 -0.55
N ALA A 38 -36.86 0.88 0.65
CA ALA A 38 -35.62 1.01 1.43
C ALA A 38 -34.42 0.35 0.71
N PHE A 39 -34.64 -0.74 -0.03
CA PHE A 39 -33.62 -1.38 -0.85
C PHE A 39 -33.17 -0.44 -1.98
N ASN A 40 -34.11 0.05 -2.79
CA ASN A 40 -33.80 0.89 -3.96
C ASN A 40 -33.17 2.25 -3.59
N TYR A 41 -33.63 2.87 -2.50
CA TYR A 41 -33.21 4.24 -2.15
C TYR A 41 -32.00 4.31 -1.21
N LEU A 42 -31.61 3.22 -0.54
CA LEU A 42 -30.52 3.24 0.44
C LEU A 42 -29.45 2.18 0.21
N LEU A 43 -29.85 0.92 -0.04
CA LEU A 43 -28.88 -0.15 -0.30
C LEU A 43 -28.20 0.00 -1.66
N THR A 44 -28.96 0.32 -2.70
CA THR A 44 -28.38 0.54 -4.05
C THR A 44 -27.33 1.65 -4.03
N PRO A 45 -27.59 2.87 -3.49
CA PRO A 45 -26.54 3.88 -3.35
C PRO A 45 -25.34 3.42 -2.52
N PHE A 46 -25.56 2.72 -1.39
CA PHE A 46 -24.46 2.17 -0.58
C PHE A 46 -23.53 1.28 -1.39
N LEU A 47 -24.09 0.30 -2.12
CA LEU A 47 -23.33 -0.64 -2.93
C LEU A 47 -22.66 0.03 -4.15
N VAL A 48 -23.30 1.04 -4.74
CA VAL A 48 -22.69 1.85 -5.80
C VAL A 48 -21.49 2.62 -5.25
N PHE A 49 -21.61 3.25 -4.08
CA PHE A 49 -20.48 3.95 -3.47
C PHE A 49 -19.38 3.00 -3.01
N MET A 50 -19.73 1.78 -2.56
CA MET A 50 -18.77 0.70 -2.29
C MET A 50 -17.96 0.33 -3.53
N THR A 51 -18.56 0.39 -4.74
CA THR A 51 -17.83 0.24 -6.01
C THR A 51 -16.99 1.46 -6.36
N VAL A 52 -17.59 2.65 -6.32
CA VAL A 52 -16.96 3.89 -6.82
C VAL A 52 -15.76 4.33 -5.97
N LEU A 53 -15.81 4.09 -4.66
CA LEU A 53 -14.76 4.50 -3.73
C LEU A 53 -13.37 3.91 -4.10
N PRO A 54 -13.20 2.57 -4.22
CA PRO A 54 -11.91 1.99 -4.59
C PRO A 54 -11.52 2.33 -6.03
N LEU A 55 -12.48 2.51 -6.96
CA LEU A 55 -12.19 2.98 -8.31
C LEU A 55 -11.52 4.36 -8.30
N ILE A 56 -12.11 5.33 -7.59
CA ILE A 56 -11.55 6.68 -7.46
C ILE A 56 -10.19 6.63 -6.75
N GLY A 57 -10.09 5.85 -5.67
CA GLY A 57 -8.84 5.63 -4.95
C GLY A 57 -7.73 5.10 -5.85
N GLY A 58 -8.04 4.09 -6.67
CA GLY A 58 -7.13 3.52 -7.65
C GLY A 58 -6.73 4.52 -8.74
N LEU A 59 -7.67 5.27 -9.33
CA LEU A 59 -7.34 6.28 -10.35
C LEU A 59 -6.42 7.37 -9.79
N ILE A 60 -6.68 7.85 -8.57
CA ILE A 60 -5.82 8.81 -7.86
C ILE A 60 -4.44 8.19 -7.58
N GLY A 61 -4.39 6.93 -7.16
CA GLY A 61 -3.15 6.24 -6.87
C GLY A 61 -2.30 5.98 -8.12
N ILE A 62 -2.89 5.70 -9.29
CA ILE A 62 -2.20 5.64 -10.59
C ILE A 62 -1.60 7.00 -10.93
N TYR A 63 -2.37 8.07 -10.79
CA TYR A 63 -1.88 9.43 -11.00
C TYR A 63 -0.67 9.74 -10.10
N ASN A 64 -0.75 9.42 -8.81
CA ASN A 64 0.36 9.57 -7.89
C ASN A 64 1.55 8.69 -8.29
N SER A 65 1.33 7.43 -8.66
CA SER A 65 2.36 6.51 -9.11
C SER A 65 3.22 7.10 -10.24
N ILE A 66 2.57 7.63 -11.28
CA ILE A 66 3.26 8.26 -12.42
C ILE A 66 4.16 9.39 -11.94
N ARG A 67 3.69 10.24 -11.02
CA ARG A 67 4.47 11.34 -10.46
C ARG A 67 5.66 10.88 -9.62
N TRP A 68 5.55 9.72 -8.96
CA TRP A 68 6.66 9.09 -8.24
C TRP A 68 7.63 8.36 -9.18
N GLY A 69 7.45 8.41 -10.50
CA GLY A 69 8.31 7.74 -11.48
C GLY A 69 7.75 6.44 -12.03
N GLY A 70 6.50 6.09 -11.69
CA GLY A 70 5.79 4.91 -12.22
C GLY A 70 6.59 3.63 -11.99
N TRP A 71 6.85 2.88 -13.07
CA TRP A 71 7.58 1.61 -13.00
C TRP A 71 9.09 1.76 -12.70
N LYS A 72 9.63 2.98 -12.78
CA LYS A 72 11.07 3.25 -12.58
C LYS A 72 11.48 3.39 -11.11
N SER A 73 10.51 3.56 -10.20
CA SER A 73 10.78 3.72 -8.77
C SER A 73 10.04 2.69 -7.93
N SER A 74 10.55 2.37 -6.73
CA SER A 74 9.86 1.46 -5.81
C SER A 74 8.54 2.03 -5.30
N VAL A 75 8.48 3.33 -4.94
CA VAL A 75 7.21 3.97 -4.54
C VAL A 75 6.22 3.99 -5.69
N GLY A 76 6.65 4.33 -6.90
CA GLY A 76 5.80 4.34 -8.09
C GLY A 76 5.22 2.95 -8.40
N ARG A 77 6.06 1.90 -8.40
CA ARG A 77 5.61 0.50 -8.58
C ARG A 77 4.63 0.07 -7.52
N SER A 78 4.92 0.39 -6.26
CA SER A 78 4.03 0.12 -5.14
C SER A 78 2.66 0.72 -5.37
N LEU A 79 2.60 2.03 -5.60
CA LEU A 79 1.34 2.74 -5.82
C LEU A 79 0.60 2.23 -7.06
N LEU A 80 1.29 1.87 -8.14
CA LEU A 80 0.65 1.34 -9.34
C LEU A 80 -0.04 0.01 -9.03
N CYS A 81 0.68 -0.95 -8.45
CA CYS A 81 0.14 -2.26 -8.12
C CYS A 81 -1.01 -2.16 -7.10
N MET A 82 -0.86 -1.33 -6.05
CA MET A 82 -1.93 -1.09 -5.07
C MET A 82 -3.20 -0.55 -5.74
N SER A 83 -3.02 0.40 -6.65
CA SER A 83 -4.11 1.06 -7.36
C SER A 83 -4.82 0.15 -8.35
N LEU A 84 -4.06 -0.67 -9.07
CA LEU A 84 -4.62 -1.70 -9.94
C LEU A 84 -5.43 -2.70 -9.13
N GLY A 85 -4.96 -3.11 -7.95
CA GLY A 85 -5.71 -3.99 -7.06
C GLY A 85 -7.03 -3.36 -6.57
N LEU A 86 -7.06 -2.06 -6.28
CA LEU A 86 -8.29 -1.34 -5.96
C LEU A 86 -9.27 -1.32 -7.15
N ILE A 87 -8.77 -1.10 -8.37
CA ILE A 87 -9.59 -1.08 -9.58
C ILE A 87 -10.15 -2.47 -9.89
N THR A 88 -9.35 -3.54 -9.74
CA THR A 88 -9.83 -4.91 -9.96
C THR A 88 -10.83 -5.32 -8.90
N TRP A 89 -10.64 -4.93 -7.64
CA TRP A 89 -11.64 -5.14 -6.60
C TRP A 89 -12.95 -4.41 -6.91
N SER A 90 -12.87 -3.15 -7.37
CA SER A 90 -14.04 -2.42 -7.88
C SER A 90 -14.71 -3.13 -9.06
N GLY A 91 -13.93 -3.75 -9.97
CA GLY A 91 -14.47 -4.54 -11.08
C GLY A 91 -15.31 -5.73 -10.60
N GLY A 92 -14.89 -6.38 -9.51
CA GLY A 92 -15.67 -7.44 -8.87
C GLY A 92 -17.01 -6.92 -8.36
N MET A 93 -17.02 -5.75 -7.72
CA MET A 93 -18.25 -5.09 -7.26
C MET A 93 -19.18 -4.67 -8.42
N VAL A 94 -18.64 -4.27 -9.57
CA VAL A 94 -19.47 -4.01 -10.77
C VAL A 94 -20.22 -5.28 -11.19
N ILE A 95 -19.53 -6.42 -11.22
CA ILE A 95 -20.13 -7.71 -11.57
C ILE A 95 -21.13 -8.16 -10.51
N TRP A 96 -20.78 -8.02 -9.23
CA TRP A 96 -21.68 -8.32 -8.10
C TRP A 96 -22.98 -7.52 -8.19
N ASN A 97 -22.86 -6.20 -8.36
CA ASN A 97 -23.99 -5.29 -8.49
C ASN A 97 -24.80 -5.56 -9.76
N TYR A 98 -24.18 -6.07 -10.84
CA TYR A 98 -24.91 -6.48 -12.03
C TYR A 98 -25.92 -7.58 -11.72
N TYR A 99 -25.48 -8.66 -11.05
CA TYR A 99 -26.37 -9.73 -10.63
C TYR A 99 -27.45 -9.22 -9.68
N LEU A 100 -27.08 -8.38 -8.70
CA LEU A 100 -28.02 -7.90 -7.70
C LEU A 100 -29.09 -6.96 -8.26
N PHE A 101 -28.75 -6.07 -9.19
CA PHE A 101 -29.66 -5.01 -9.65
C PHE A 101 -30.40 -5.35 -10.94
N PHE A 102 -29.84 -6.22 -11.78
CA PHE A 102 -30.37 -6.50 -13.12
C PHE A 102 -30.77 -7.96 -13.33
N THR A 103 -30.58 -8.83 -12.34
CA THR A 103 -30.96 -10.23 -12.44
C THR A 103 -31.78 -10.67 -11.22
N THR A 104 -32.51 -11.78 -11.37
CA THR A 104 -33.29 -12.38 -10.28
C THR A 104 -32.56 -13.56 -9.62
N ILE A 105 -31.35 -13.88 -10.08
CA ILE A 105 -30.53 -14.96 -9.51
C ILE A 105 -29.56 -14.38 -8.48
N SER A 106 -29.33 -15.11 -7.40
CA SER A 106 -28.25 -14.78 -6.47
C SER A 106 -26.90 -14.89 -7.20
N VAL A 107 -25.93 -14.07 -6.79
CA VAL A 107 -24.56 -14.13 -7.32
C VAL A 107 -24.05 -15.58 -7.21
N PRO A 108 -23.70 -16.24 -8.33
CA PRO A 108 -23.24 -17.62 -8.29
C PRO A 108 -21.88 -17.71 -7.59
N TYR A 109 -21.53 -18.88 -7.05
CA TYR A 109 -20.21 -19.11 -6.48
C TYR A 109 -19.60 -20.41 -7.00
N PRO A 110 -18.39 -20.38 -7.61
CA PRO A 110 -17.63 -19.20 -7.99
C PRO A 110 -18.25 -18.39 -9.15
N SER A 111 -17.94 -17.10 -9.24
CA SER A 111 -18.38 -16.17 -10.28
C SER A 111 -17.22 -15.40 -10.93
N PHE A 112 -17.53 -14.64 -11.99
CA PHE A 112 -16.59 -13.65 -12.53
C PHE A 112 -16.24 -12.53 -11.54
N ALA A 113 -17.09 -12.26 -10.54
CA ALA A 113 -16.75 -11.31 -9.48
C ALA A 113 -15.57 -11.85 -8.65
N ASP A 114 -15.59 -13.14 -8.30
CA ASP A 114 -14.52 -13.80 -7.55
C ASP A 114 -13.17 -13.74 -8.27
N VAL A 115 -13.15 -13.91 -9.59
CA VAL A 115 -11.93 -13.75 -10.40
C VAL A 115 -11.36 -12.34 -10.26
N SER A 116 -12.22 -11.32 -10.32
CA SER A 116 -11.81 -9.92 -10.22
C SER A 116 -11.36 -9.53 -8.81
N PHE A 117 -12.04 -10.02 -7.77
CA PHE A 117 -11.64 -9.87 -6.37
C PHE A 117 -10.30 -10.54 -6.11
N MET A 118 -10.13 -11.79 -6.53
CA MET A 118 -8.90 -12.55 -6.32
C MET A 118 -7.69 -11.91 -7.02
N LEU A 119 -7.88 -11.28 -8.19
CA LEU A 119 -6.80 -10.57 -8.89
C LEU A 119 -6.24 -9.38 -8.08
N SER A 120 -7.03 -8.82 -7.16
CA SER A 120 -6.57 -7.73 -6.30
C SER A 120 -5.42 -8.15 -5.37
N TRP A 121 -5.37 -9.42 -4.96
CA TRP A 121 -4.41 -9.92 -3.97
C TRP A 121 -2.97 -10.03 -4.45
N PRO A 122 -2.64 -10.64 -5.59
CA PRO A 122 -1.29 -10.61 -6.11
C PRO A 122 -0.86 -9.17 -6.38
N LEU A 123 -1.76 -8.30 -6.86
CA LEU A 123 -1.47 -6.88 -7.09
C LEU A 123 -1.15 -6.14 -5.78
N TRP A 124 -1.97 -6.28 -4.75
CA TRP A 124 -1.72 -5.70 -3.44
C TRP A 124 -0.47 -6.26 -2.77
N THR A 125 -0.23 -7.57 -2.90
CA THR A 125 0.98 -8.25 -2.41
C THR A 125 2.24 -7.68 -3.03
N ILE A 126 2.29 -7.60 -4.38
CA ILE A 126 3.41 -7.01 -5.11
C ILE A 126 3.57 -5.53 -4.72
N GLY A 127 2.47 -4.79 -4.61
CA GLY A 127 2.47 -3.40 -4.17
C GLY A 127 3.05 -3.23 -2.76
N ALA A 128 2.70 -4.12 -1.83
CA ALA A 128 3.16 -4.10 -0.45
C ALA A 128 4.66 -4.45 -0.35
N ILE A 129 5.13 -5.39 -1.17
CA ILE A 129 6.56 -5.72 -1.27
C ILE A 129 7.35 -4.50 -1.75
N PHE A 130 6.90 -3.81 -2.80
CA PHE A 130 7.56 -2.58 -3.25
C PHE A 130 7.50 -1.46 -2.21
N LEU A 131 6.40 -1.36 -1.46
CA LEU A 131 6.30 -0.41 -0.35
C LEU A 131 7.31 -0.73 0.75
N SER A 132 7.48 -2.02 1.07
CA SER A 132 8.49 -2.53 2.00
C SER A 132 9.89 -2.09 1.55
N ILE A 133 10.23 -2.32 0.28
CA ILE A 133 11.53 -1.93 -0.28
C ILE A 133 11.72 -0.41 -0.17
N ALA A 134 10.70 0.39 -0.47
CA ALA A 134 10.78 1.84 -0.36
C ALA A 134 10.90 2.33 1.08
N ALA A 135 10.27 1.63 2.01
CA ALA A 135 10.40 1.85 3.45
C ALA A 135 11.70 1.29 4.05
N GLY A 136 12.67 0.88 3.22
CA GLY A 136 13.96 0.32 3.69
C GLY A 136 13.79 -0.96 4.52
N ALA A 137 12.63 -1.60 4.42
CA ALA A 137 12.27 -2.76 5.16
C ALA A 137 12.83 -4.00 4.48
N ASN A 138 13.81 -4.62 5.12
CA ASN A 138 14.14 -6.01 4.80
C ASN A 138 12.94 -6.85 5.26
N LEU A 139 12.36 -7.66 4.36
CA LEU A 139 11.26 -8.61 4.64
C LEU A 139 11.65 -9.74 5.63
N GLY A 140 12.61 -9.48 6.50
CA GLY A 140 13.05 -10.41 7.52
C GLY A 140 13.90 -11.56 7.02
N ILE A 141 14.08 -11.70 5.70
CA ILE A 141 14.78 -12.85 5.08
C ILE A 141 16.22 -12.98 5.59
N LYS A 142 16.89 -11.85 5.88
CA LYS A 142 18.29 -11.83 6.30
C LYS A 142 18.49 -12.07 7.82
N ASN A 143 17.48 -11.81 8.66
CA ASN A 143 17.64 -11.76 10.12
C ASN A 143 16.74 -12.79 10.82
N LEU A 144 17.23 -13.46 11.88
CA LEU A 144 16.50 -14.52 12.58
C LEU A 144 15.09 -14.10 13.04
N LYS A 145 14.96 -12.91 13.64
CA LYS A 145 13.65 -12.35 14.05
C LYS A 145 12.67 -12.28 12.88
N GLY A 146 13.14 -11.82 11.72
CA GLY A 146 12.31 -11.70 10.54
C GLY A 146 11.85 -13.04 9.99
N LYS A 147 12.73 -14.05 9.96
CA LYS A 147 12.37 -15.43 9.59
C LYS A 147 11.34 -16.03 10.53
N VAL A 148 11.49 -15.81 11.84
CA VAL A 148 10.52 -16.26 12.85
C VAL A 148 9.15 -15.61 12.62
N PHE A 149 9.11 -14.29 12.40
CA PHE A 149 7.85 -13.60 12.10
C PHE A 149 7.20 -14.12 10.82
N LEU A 150 7.99 -14.34 9.77
CA LEU A 150 7.51 -14.86 8.48
C LEU A 150 6.94 -16.28 8.58
N LEU A 151 7.39 -17.09 9.56
CA LEU A 151 6.85 -18.42 9.83
C LEU A 151 5.63 -18.37 10.76
N ILE A 152 5.74 -17.66 11.88
CA ILE A 152 4.76 -17.71 12.97
C ILE A 152 3.47 -16.95 12.63
N ILE A 153 3.56 -15.79 11.95
CA ILE A 153 2.37 -15.00 11.62
C ILE A 153 1.38 -15.79 10.74
N PRO A 154 1.81 -16.40 9.60
CA PRO A 154 0.91 -17.23 8.79
C PRO A 154 0.28 -18.39 9.56
N ILE A 155 1.04 -19.04 10.46
CA ILE A 155 0.55 -20.17 11.26
C ILE A 155 -0.54 -19.70 12.22
N ILE A 156 -0.33 -18.58 12.92
CA ILE A 156 -1.33 -18.03 13.86
C ILE A 156 -2.60 -17.62 13.12
N ILE A 157 -2.48 -16.89 11.99
CA ILE A 157 -3.63 -16.45 11.20
C ILE A 157 -4.38 -17.66 10.65
N SER A 158 -3.66 -18.63 10.07
CA SER A 158 -4.27 -19.87 9.55
C SER A 158 -4.97 -20.67 10.64
N ALA A 159 -4.37 -20.81 11.83
CA ALA A 159 -4.96 -21.53 12.95
C ALA A 159 -6.22 -20.84 13.47
N PHE A 160 -6.19 -19.50 13.59
CA PHE A 160 -7.35 -18.70 13.95
C PHE A 160 -8.48 -18.86 12.92
N SER A 161 -8.18 -18.63 11.64
CA SER A 161 -9.17 -18.79 10.56
C SER A 161 -9.73 -20.21 10.50
N TYR A 162 -8.90 -21.24 10.63
CA TYR A 162 -9.34 -22.64 10.64
C TYR A 162 -10.29 -22.94 11.79
N TYR A 163 -9.94 -22.51 13.01
CA TYR A 163 -10.79 -22.75 14.18
C TYR A 163 -12.19 -22.16 14.00
N PHE A 164 -12.28 -20.88 13.62
CA PHE A 164 -13.59 -20.25 13.48
C PHE A 164 -14.36 -20.70 12.24
N LEU A 165 -13.71 -20.85 11.09
CA LEU A 165 -14.40 -21.18 9.83
C LEU A 165 -14.68 -22.68 9.68
N VAL A 166 -13.83 -23.55 10.20
CA VAL A 166 -14.00 -25.01 10.06
C VAL A 166 -14.59 -25.62 11.32
N VAL A 167 -13.98 -25.38 12.48
CA VAL A 167 -14.43 -26.03 13.73
C VAL A 167 -15.76 -25.43 14.19
N LEU A 168 -15.88 -24.10 14.26
CA LEU A 168 -17.11 -23.46 14.73
C LEU A 168 -18.18 -23.36 13.63
N ALA A 169 -17.89 -22.71 12.50
CA ALA A 169 -18.92 -22.44 11.49
C ALA A 169 -19.39 -23.70 10.75
N ARG A 170 -18.48 -24.64 10.44
CA ARG A 170 -18.81 -25.91 9.77
C ARG A 170 -18.99 -27.09 10.73
N GLN A 171 -18.94 -26.86 12.04
CA GLN A 171 -19.04 -27.92 13.07
C GLN A 171 -18.03 -29.06 12.85
N GLY A 172 -16.83 -28.75 12.36
CA GLY A 172 -15.78 -29.73 12.07
C GLY A 172 -15.99 -30.55 10.78
N MET A 173 -17.06 -30.32 10.03
CA MET A 173 -17.29 -31.00 8.76
C MET A 173 -16.49 -30.34 7.63
N VAL A 174 -15.63 -31.14 6.98
CA VAL A 174 -14.94 -30.73 5.75
C VAL A 174 -15.63 -31.41 4.57
N SER A 175 -16.50 -30.68 3.89
CA SER A 175 -17.12 -31.14 2.64
C SER A 175 -16.06 -31.12 1.54
N THR A 176 -15.67 -32.28 1.02
CA THR A 176 -14.97 -32.36 -0.28
C THR A 176 -16.00 -32.23 -1.38
N TYR A 177 -15.99 -31.11 -2.11
CA TYR A 177 -16.88 -30.88 -3.23
C TYR A 177 -16.39 -31.60 -4.49
N ASP A 178 -17.31 -32.08 -5.33
CA ASP A 178 -17.00 -32.67 -6.65
C ASP A 178 -16.54 -31.62 -7.69
N ASN A 179 -16.63 -30.32 -7.37
CA ASN A 179 -16.30 -29.22 -8.28
C ASN A 179 -14.92 -28.62 -7.99
N ILE A 180 -13.96 -28.89 -8.88
CA ILE A 180 -12.57 -28.41 -8.77
C ILE A 180 -12.45 -26.88 -8.71
N LEU A 181 -13.31 -26.15 -9.42
CA LEU A 181 -13.31 -24.68 -9.40
C LEU A 181 -13.72 -24.16 -8.02
N LYS A 182 -14.73 -24.77 -7.42
CA LYS A 182 -15.16 -24.39 -6.06
C LYS A 182 -14.05 -24.66 -5.04
N THR A 183 -13.42 -25.84 -5.11
CA THR A 183 -12.29 -26.19 -4.23
C THR A 183 -11.12 -25.22 -4.40
N PHE A 184 -10.83 -24.78 -5.63
CA PHE A 184 -9.79 -23.79 -5.89
C PHE A 184 -10.08 -22.47 -5.17
N PHE A 185 -11.28 -21.89 -5.33
CA PHE A 185 -11.62 -20.62 -4.66
C PHE A 185 -11.71 -20.78 -3.14
N ASP A 186 -12.28 -21.87 -2.64
CA ASP A 186 -12.35 -22.16 -1.20
C ASP A 186 -10.97 -22.19 -0.52
N LEU A 187 -9.91 -22.57 -1.26
CA LEU A 187 -8.52 -22.55 -0.79
C LEU A 187 -7.84 -21.21 -1.07
N ALA A 188 -8.07 -20.64 -2.26
CA ALA A 188 -7.47 -19.38 -2.65
C ALA A 188 -7.84 -18.29 -1.66
N TYR A 189 -9.09 -18.26 -1.18
CA TYR A 189 -9.56 -17.18 -0.34
C TYR A 189 -8.75 -17.02 0.97
N PRO A 190 -8.71 -18.07 1.82
CA PRO A 190 -7.89 -18.04 3.04
C PRO A 190 -6.39 -17.86 2.79
N ILE A 191 -5.86 -18.39 1.69
CA ILE A 191 -4.42 -18.25 1.37
C ILE A 191 -4.09 -16.79 1.05
N GLY A 192 -4.90 -16.12 0.24
CA GLY A 192 -4.71 -14.71 -0.09
C GLY A 192 -4.72 -13.81 1.13
N ASP A 193 -5.68 -14.04 2.02
CA ASP A 193 -5.82 -13.38 3.32
C ASP A 193 -4.58 -13.54 4.21
N VAL A 194 -4.08 -14.76 4.33
CA VAL A 194 -2.87 -15.05 5.12
C VAL A 194 -1.65 -14.35 4.53
N VAL A 195 -1.50 -14.37 3.21
CA VAL A 195 -0.37 -13.73 2.52
C VAL A 195 -0.39 -12.21 2.74
N ILE A 196 -1.53 -11.56 2.47
CA ILE A 196 -1.60 -10.09 2.57
C ILE A 196 -1.41 -9.61 4.00
N LEU A 197 -2.01 -10.31 4.98
CA LEU A 197 -1.89 -9.96 6.39
C LEU A 197 -0.48 -10.23 6.93
N THR A 198 0.19 -11.29 6.46
CA THR A 198 1.59 -11.57 6.79
C THR A 198 2.50 -10.46 6.29
N ILE A 199 2.34 -10.04 5.03
CA ILE A 199 3.15 -8.96 4.48
C ILE A 199 2.87 -7.65 5.23
N ALA A 200 1.60 -7.33 5.50
CA ALA A 200 1.24 -6.15 6.28
C ALA A 200 1.88 -6.18 7.68
N ALA A 201 1.84 -7.31 8.37
CA ALA A 201 2.43 -7.49 9.68
C ALA A 201 3.97 -7.44 9.66
N LEU A 202 4.62 -7.96 8.61
CA LEU A 202 6.07 -7.86 8.44
C LEU A 202 6.50 -6.41 8.17
N VAL A 203 5.81 -5.72 7.27
CA VAL A 203 6.06 -4.29 6.99
C VAL A 203 5.80 -3.44 8.22
N PHE A 204 4.75 -3.74 9.00
CA PHE A 204 4.52 -3.04 10.25
C PHE A 204 5.61 -3.40 11.29
N GLY A 205 5.74 -4.67 11.66
CA GLY A 205 6.57 -5.12 12.78
C GLY A 205 8.08 -4.94 12.57
N LEU A 206 8.60 -5.18 11.36
CA LEU A 206 10.03 -5.04 11.07
C LEU A 206 10.43 -3.61 10.72
N SER A 207 9.47 -2.78 10.33
CA SER A 207 9.75 -1.46 9.77
C SER A 207 9.18 -0.33 10.59
N TYR A 208 8.34 -0.57 11.62
CA TYR A 208 7.73 0.50 12.42
C TYR A 208 8.73 1.54 12.94
N LYS A 209 9.93 1.11 13.35
CA LYS A 209 11.00 2.01 13.81
C LYS A 209 11.69 2.80 12.70
N TYR A 210 11.58 2.32 11.46
CA TYR A 210 12.13 2.92 10.25
C TYR A 210 11.10 3.76 9.49
N LEU A 211 9.81 3.40 9.62
CA LEU A 211 8.65 4.07 9.07
C LEU A 211 8.44 5.41 9.77
N GLY A 212 9.00 6.46 9.17
CA GLY A 212 8.93 7.82 9.70
C GLY A 212 8.66 8.84 8.61
N GLY A 213 8.90 10.10 8.96
CA GLY A 213 8.81 11.18 8.00
C GLY A 213 7.38 11.51 7.53
N LYS A 214 7.33 12.22 6.40
CA LYS A 214 6.12 12.80 5.84
C LYS A 214 5.05 11.78 5.47
N TYR A 215 5.41 10.58 5.01
CA TYR A 215 4.43 9.62 4.45
C TYR A 215 4.00 8.50 5.41
N ARG A 216 4.45 8.50 6.66
CA ARG A 216 4.14 7.44 7.65
C ARG A 216 2.64 7.16 7.83
N ILE A 217 1.81 8.21 7.85
CA ILE A 217 0.37 8.08 8.06
C ILE A 217 -0.30 7.39 6.87
N ALA A 218 0.14 7.70 5.64
CA ALA A 218 -0.36 7.05 4.44
C ALA A 218 -0.06 5.54 4.46
N ILE A 219 1.13 5.16 4.93
CA ILE A 219 1.52 3.75 5.11
C ILE A 219 0.64 3.08 6.17
N TYR A 220 0.39 3.73 7.31
CA TYR A 220 -0.51 3.16 8.33
C TYR A 220 -1.94 2.96 7.84
N PHE A 221 -2.46 3.87 7.00
CA PHE A 221 -3.76 3.68 6.35
C PHE A 221 -3.76 2.44 5.45
N ILE A 222 -2.70 2.22 4.65
CA ILE A 222 -2.59 1.01 3.82
C ILE A 222 -2.57 -0.26 4.68
N LEU A 223 -1.73 -0.29 5.72
CA LEU A 223 -1.60 -1.45 6.60
C LEU A 223 -2.89 -1.75 7.37
N ALA A 224 -3.57 -0.71 7.87
CA ALA A 224 -4.88 -0.84 8.49
C ALA A 224 -5.94 -1.31 7.49
N GLY A 225 -5.87 -0.88 6.23
CA GLY A 225 -6.73 -1.34 5.15
C GLY A 225 -6.60 -2.84 4.88
N PHE A 226 -5.38 -3.38 4.85
CA PHE A 226 -5.17 -4.83 4.71
C PHE A 226 -5.69 -5.63 5.91
N MET A 227 -5.46 -5.14 7.12
CA MET A 227 -5.99 -5.76 8.33
C MET A 227 -7.53 -5.76 8.32
N MET A 228 -8.13 -4.64 7.92
CA MET A 228 -9.59 -4.53 7.79
C MET A 228 -10.14 -5.43 6.69
N ASN A 229 -9.43 -5.58 5.56
CA ASN A 229 -9.84 -6.46 4.47
C ASN A 229 -9.90 -7.92 4.94
N TYR A 230 -8.88 -8.38 5.68
CA TYR A 230 -8.90 -9.71 6.29
C TYR A 230 -10.12 -9.92 7.19
N PHE A 231 -10.45 -8.94 8.05
CA PHE A 231 -11.64 -9.06 8.90
C PHE A 231 -12.94 -9.05 8.09
N ALA A 232 -12.98 -8.32 6.98
CA ALA A 232 -14.12 -8.31 6.07
C ALA A 232 -14.31 -9.67 5.42
N ASP A 233 -13.26 -10.24 4.81
CA ASP A 233 -13.26 -11.56 4.17
C ASP A 233 -13.58 -12.68 5.16
N PHE A 234 -12.99 -12.63 6.36
CA PHE A 234 -13.29 -13.57 7.45
C PHE A 234 -14.77 -13.49 7.87
N THR A 235 -15.30 -12.28 8.09
CA THR A 235 -16.70 -12.07 8.51
C THR A 235 -17.67 -12.51 7.41
N PHE A 236 -17.36 -12.18 6.16
CA PHE A 236 -18.13 -12.61 4.98
C PHE A 236 -18.17 -14.14 4.88
N SER A 237 -17.01 -14.80 4.97
CA SER A 237 -16.89 -16.25 4.91
C SER A 237 -17.65 -16.94 6.05
N TYR A 238 -17.53 -16.40 7.28
CA TYR A 238 -18.20 -16.93 8.46
C TYR A 238 -19.73 -16.83 8.34
N THR A 239 -20.24 -15.63 8.01
CA THR A 239 -21.68 -15.38 7.89
C THR A 239 -22.31 -16.09 6.69
N THR A 240 -21.58 -16.23 5.58
CA THR A 240 -22.02 -17.01 4.41
C THR A 240 -22.11 -18.49 4.76
N THR A 241 -21.13 -19.03 5.48
CA THR A 241 -21.15 -20.43 5.95
C THR A 241 -22.37 -20.70 6.85
N LEU A 242 -22.74 -19.75 7.70
CA LEU A 242 -23.93 -19.83 8.55
C LEU A 242 -25.25 -19.51 7.83
N GLY A 243 -25.22 -19.10 6.56
CA GLY A 243 -26.41 -18.69 5.81
C GLY A 243 -27.06 -17.39 6.32
N THR A 244 -26.30 -16.57 7.04
CA THR A 244 -26.79 -15.32 7.67
C THR A 244 -26.32 -14.05 6.97
N TYR A 245 -25.44 -14.19 5.97
CA TYR A 245 -24.97 -13.07 5.15
C TYR A 245 -26.13 -12.44 4.35
N TYR A 246 -26.12 -11.11 4.27
CA TYR A 246 -26.98 -10.33 3.37
C TYR A 246 -26.24 -9.05 2.92
N ASN A 247 -26.63 -8.49 1.77
CA ASN A 247 -26.05 -7.25 1.28
C ASN A 247 -26.39 -6.07 2.20
N GLY A 248 -25.37 -5.28 2.58
CA GLY A 248 -25.47 -4.23 3.59
C GLY A 248 -25.17 -4.70 5.01
N SER A 249 -24.74 -5.95 5.20
CA SER A 249 -24.40 -6.51 6.53
C SER A 249 -23.06 -5.98 7.07
N LEU A 250 -22.63 -6.53 8.22
CA LEU A 250 -21.37 -6.15 8.87
C LEU A 250 -20.14 -6.43 7.99
N SER A 251 -20.14 -7.47 7.16
CA SER A 251 -19.01 -7.71 6.26
C SER A 251 -18.82 -6.57 5.26
N ASP A 252 -19.92 -6.02 4.75
CA ASP A 252 -19.86 -5.02 3.67
C ASP A 252 -19.34 -3.68 4.18
N ILE A 253 -19.69 -3.32 5.42
CA ILE A 253 -19.12 -2.13 6.05
C ILE A 253 -17.63 -2.31 6.33
N LEU A 254 -17.17 -3.51 6.69
CA LEU A 254 -15.75 -3.80 6.85
C LEU A 254 -15.03 -3.71 5.49
N PHE A 255 -15.60 -4.24 4.41
CA PHE A 255 -15.03 -4.10 3.06
C PHE A 255 -14.95 -2.64 2.61
N VAL A 256 -16.03 -1.87 2.74
CA VAL A 256 -16.03 -0.44 2.41
C VAL A 256 -14.98 0.30 3.22
N THR A 257 -14.85 -0.01 4.52
CA THR A 257 -13.84 0.57 5.39
C THR A 257 -12.43 0.20 4.93
N ALA A 258 -12.18 -1.07 4.58
CA ALA A 258 -10.90 -1.53 4.06
C ALA A 258 -10.52 -0.78 2.77
N MET A 259 -11.45 -0.70 1.81
CA MET A 259 -11.24 0.03 0.57
C MET A 259 -11.01 1.52 0.79
N ALA A 260 -11.70 2.13 1.76
CA ALA A 260 -11.50 3.54 2.14
C ALA A 260 -10.10 3.77 2.71
N LEU A 261 -9.65 2.91 3.62
CA LEU A 261 -8.32 2.99 4.23
C LEU A 261 -7.21 2.82 3.16
N LEU A 262 -7.33 1.81 2.30
CA LEU A 262 -6.39 1.60 1.19
C LEU A 262 -6.36 2.80 0.23
N SER A 263 -7.54 3.31 -0.16
CA SER A 263 -7.70 4.45 -1.07
C SER A 263 -7.12 5.74 -0.49
N VAL A 264 -7.40 6.04 0.79
CA VAL A 264 -6.81 7.18 1.51
C VAL A 264 -5.30 7.03 1.62
N GLY A 265 -4.83 5.81 1.86
CA GLY A 265 -3.42 5.45 1.92
C GLY A 265 -2.68 5.78 0.63
N VAL A 266 -3.12 5.26 -0.52
CA VAL A 266 -2.48 5.54 -1.83
C VAL A 266 -2.61 7.01 -2.23
N ALA A 267 -3.75 7.66 -1.91
CA ALA A 267 -3.94 9.09 -2.13
C ALA A 267 -3.06 9.96 -1.22
N GLY A 268 -2.54 9.41 -0.12
CA GLY A 268 -1.67 10.08 0.84
C GLY A 268 -0.30 10.48 0.28
N PHE A 269 0.17 9.78 -0.77
CA PHE A 269 1.48 9.96 -1.39
C PHE A 269 1.52 11.14 -2.37
N VAL A 270 1.16 12.33 -1.91
CA VAL A 270 1.19 13.55 -2.74
C VAL A 270 2.59 14.15 -2.76
N LEU A 271 3.21 14.15 -3.95
CA LEU A 271 4.44 14.89 -4.21
C LEU A 271 4.18 16.40 -4.31
N PRO A 272 5.11 17.23 -3.82
CA PRO A 272 5.16 18.64 -4.19
C PRO A 272 5.13 18.82 -5.71
N ASP A 273 4.52 19.91 -6.18
CA ASP A 273 4.61 20.25 -7.61
C ASP A 273 6.02 20.79 -7.91
N TYR A 274 6.74 20.08 -8.77
CA TYR A 274 8.10 20.42 -9.16
C TYR A 274 8.17 21.07 -10.56
N LYS A 275 7.04 21.31 -11.24
CA LYS A 275 6.98 21.82 -12.62
C LYS A 275 7.83 23.05 -12.93
N ASN A 276 8.10 23.89 -11.93
CA ASN A 276 8.87 25.13 -12.09
C ASN A 276 10.27 25.08 -11.47
N LYS A 277 10.71 23.94 -10.92
CA LYS A 277 12.06 23.83 -10.35
C LYS A 277 13.07 23.59 -11.47
N LYS A 278 13.96 24.57 -11.63
CA LYS A 278 15.11 24.44 -12.53
C LYS A 278 16.27 23.78 -11.79
N PHE A 279 16.93 22.84 -12.46
CA PHE A 279 18.22 22.32 -12.06
C PHE A 279 19.32 23.22 -12.62
N SER A 280 20.47 23.25 -11.95
CA SER A 280 21.66 23.92 -12.47
C SER A 280 22.30 23.07 -13.56
N ILE A 281 23.11 23.69 -14.42
CA ILE A 281 24.00 22.98 -15.33
C ILE A 281 25.40 23.08 -14.73
N ILE A 282 26.07 21.94 -14.55
CA ILE A 282 27.42 21.89 -14.00
C ILE A 282 28.39 21.63 -15.15
N ASP A 283 29.44 22.44 -15.25
CA ASP A 283 30.57 22.13 -16.14
C ASP A 283 31.30 20.89 -15.60
N SER A 284 31.24 19.78 -16.34
CA SER A 284 31.84 18.50 -15.93
C SER A 284 33.33 18.59 -15.65
N ASN A 285 34.03 19.58 -16.20
CA ASN A 285 35.47 19.80 -15.98
C ASN A 285 35.78 20.45 -14.62
N THR A 286 34.76 21.04 -13.97
CA THR A 286 34.91 21.71 -12.66
C THR A 286 34.65 20.78 -11.49
N VAL A 287 34.18 19.57 -11.76
CA VAL A 287 33.86 18.55 -10.75
C VAL A 287 35.03 17.60 -10.61
N ASP A 288 35.56 17.47 -9.39
CA ASP A 288 36.53 16.43 -9.08
C ASP A 288 35.82 15.06 -8.99
N ASN A 289 35.68 14.40 -10.14
CA ASN A 289 35.07 13.06 -10.24
C ASN A 289 35.86 11.98 -9.48
N ASN A 290 37.13 12.23 -9.15
CA ASN A 290 37.95 11.32 -8.34
C ASN A 290 37.70 11.49 -6.83
N SER A 291 37.05 12.57 -6.42
CA SER A 291 36.68 12.78 -5.03
C SER A 291 35.72 11.69 -4.53
N ILE A 292 36.11 11.00 -3.46
CA ILE A 292 35.27 9.97 -2.84
C ILE A 292 33.94 10.55 -2.34
N PHE A 293 33.92 11.80 -1.90
CA PHE A 293 32.71 12.49 -1.47
C PHE A 293 31.76 12.78 -2.64
N HIS A 294 32.30 13.15 -3.81
CA HIS A 294 31.50 13.30 -5.03
C HIS A 294 30.85 11.97 -5.44
N GLN A 295 31.62 10.88 -5.43
CA GLN A 295 31.12 9.54 -5.75
C GLN A 295 30.02 9.10 -4.78
N ILE A 296 30.20 9.33 -3.47
CA ILE A 296 29.19 9.05 -2.46
C ILE A 296 27.91 9.86 -2.72
N LEU A 297 28.04 11.16 -3.00
CA LEU A 297 26.91 12.05 -3.25
C LEU A 297 26.05 11.58 -4.42
N VAL A 298 26.66 11.36 -5.59
CA VAL A 298 25.95 10.92 -6.81
C VAL A 298 25.35 9.53 -6.61
N THR A 299 26.08 8.62 -5.95
CA THR A 299 25.60 7.25 -5.68
C THR A 299 24.36 7.27 -4.78
N ILE A 300 24.35 8.11 -3.73
CA ILE A 300 23.18 8.27 -2.86
C ILE A 300 21.98 8.79 -3.65
N ILE A 301 22.15 9.85 -4.45
CA ILE A 301 21.04 10.45 -5.21
C ILE A 301 20.46 9.43 -6.20
N LYS A 302 21.31 8.73 -6.97
CA LYS A 302 20.87 7.68 -7.91
C LYS A 302 20.18 6.52 -7.19
N LYS A 303 20.68 6.12 -6.02
CA LYS A 303 20.02 5.07 -5.25
C LYS A 303 18.64 5.53 -4.78
N GLN A 304 18.53 6.76 -4.28
CA GLN A 304 17.24 7.32 -3.87
C GLN A 304 16.30 7.50 -5.06
N GLU A 305 16.80 7.85 -6.25
CA GLU A 305 15.98 7.90 -7.47
C GLU A 305 15.32 6.55 -7.78
N SER A 306 16.04 5.43 -7.60
CA SER A 306 15.44 4.09 -7.75
C SER A 306 14.30 3.80 -6.75
N VAL A 307 14.23 4.55 -5.65
CA VAL A 307 13.21 4.41 -4.61
C VAL A 307 12.06 5.39 -4.82
N ILE A 308 12.36 6.68 -4.98
CA ILE A 308 11.40 7.79 -4.98
C ILE A 308 11.28 8.53 -6.33
N GLY A 309 11.93 8.02 -7.37
CA GLY A 309 11.93 8.61 -8.71
C GLY A 309 12.66 9.96 -8.76
N LEU A 310 12.28 10.80 -9.74
CA LEU A 310 12.86 12.13 -9.94
C LEU A 310 12.75 13.04 -8.72
N SER A 311 11.86 12.73 -7.78
CA SER A 311 11.80 13.42 -6.49
C SER A 311 13.14 13.40 -5.75
N ALA A 312 13.98 12.38 -5.94
CA ALA A 312 15.31 12.32 -5.31
C ALA A 312 16.18 13.52 -5.71
N TRP A 313 16.21 13.84 -7.00
CA TRP A 313 16.95 14.97 -7.55
C TRP A 313 16.37 16.31 -7.08
N TYR A 314 15.05 16.46 -7.11
CA TYR A 314 14.42 17.70 -6.64
C TYR A 314 14.64 17.96 -5.15
N GLU A 315 14.71 16.91 -4.34
CA GLU A 315 14.98 17.03 -2.91
C GLU A 315 16.44 17.34 -2.63
N ALA A 316 17.37 16.72 -3.37
CA ALA A 316 18.79 17.09 -3.34
C ALA A 316 19.00 18.56 -3.73
N ASN A 317 18.28 19.06 -4.72
CA ASN A 317 18.37 20.45 -5.16
C ASN A 317 17.86 21.48 -4.13
N ASN A 318 17.18 21.05 -3.06
CA ASN A 318 16.77 21.93 -1.96
C ASN A 318 17.75 21.89 -0.78
N VAL A 319 18.81 21.10 -0.87
CA VAL A 319 19.81 21.00 0.20
C VAL A 319 20.79 22.15 0.04
N SER A 320 20.93 22.95 1.11
CA SER A 320 21.87 24.07 1.12
C SER A 320 23.31 23.62 0.86
N GLY A 321 23.96 24.30 -0.07
CA GLY A 321 25.34 24.04 -0.48
C GLY A 321 25.52 22.90 -1.49
N LEU A 322 24.42 22.31 -2.02
CA LEU A 322 24.49 21.40 -3.17
C LEU A 322 24.13 22.12 -4.47
N ILE A 323 24.83 21.77 -5.54
CA ILE A 323 24.50 22.14 -6.91
C ILE A 323 24.19 20.84 -7.65
N ILE A 324 23.00 20.77 -8.25
CA ILE A 324 22.48 19.55 -8.86
C ILE A 324 22.26 19.76 -10.35
N ASP A 325 22.84 18.88 -11.15
CA ASP A 325 22.61 18.75 -12.58
C ASP A 325 22.02 17.37 -12.87
N GLN A 326 20.69 17.33 -12.94
CA GLN A 326 19.95 16.10 -13.18
C GLN A 326 20.13 15.56 -14.60
N ALA A 327 20.35 16.43 -15.60
CA ALA A 327 20.44 16.02 -17.00
C ALA A 327 21.69 15.16 -17.24
N HIS A 328 22.80 15.52 -16.61
CA HIS A 328 24.07 14.80 -16.70
C HIS A 328 24.29 13.82 -15.53
N ASN A 329 23.33 13.72 -14.60
CA ASN A 329 23.46 12.97 -13.35
C ASN A 329 24.69 13.38 -12.51
N LEU A 330 24.97 14.69 -12.47
CA LEU A 330 26.08 15.28 -11.72
C LEU A 330 25.56 16.02 -10.50
N ALA A 331 26.37 16.04 -9.45
CA ALA A 331 26.11 16.81 -8.25
C ALA A 331 27.42 17.32 -7.67
N SER A 332 27.50 18.60 -7.33
CA SER A 332 28.65 19.17 -6.64
C SER A 332 28.22 19.81 -5.33
N PHE A 333 29.19 20.12 -4.49
CA PHE A 333 28.96 20.75 -3.20
C PHE A 333 29.95 21.89 -2.99
N SER A 334 29.50 22.94 -2.30
CA SER A 334 30.36 24.02 -1.82
C SER A 334 30.77 23.75 -0.38
N GLY A 335 32.07 23.81 -0.08
CA GLY A 335 32.60 23.62 1.28
C GLY A 335 32.84 22.14 1.63
N SER A 336 32.51 21.75 2.88
CA SER A 336 32.77 20.41 3.39
C SER A 336 31.89 19.34 2.76
N GLY A 337 32.50 18.36 2.07
CA GLY A 337 31.79 17.24 1.47
C GLY A 337 31.09 16.34 2.49
N LYS A 338 31.71 16.18 3.67
CA LYS A 338 31.13 15.42 4.79
C LYS A 338 29.78 15.99 5.22
N GLU A 339 29.75 17.30 5.50
CA GLU A 339 28.53 17.98 5.91
C GLU A 339 27.47 18.04 4.81
N ALA A 340 27.89 18.16 3.55
CA ALA A 340 26.99 18.17 2.40
C ALA A 340 26.23 16.84 2.29
N ILE A 341 26.92 15.72 2.49
CA ILE A 341 26.31 14.38 2.52
C ILE A 341 25.40 14.23 3.73
N ASP A 342 25.80 14.68 4.91
CA ASP A 342 24.96 14.61 6.11
C ASP A 342 23.64 15.38 5.94
N ARG A 343 23.70 16.59 5.37
CA ARG A 343 22.49 17.37 5.03
C ARG A 343 21.61 16.65 4.00
N LEU A 344 22.21 16.03 2.98
CA LEU A 344 21.47 15.27 1.96
C LEU A 344 20.75 14.05 2.56
N VAL A 345 21.46 13.24 3.33
CA VAL A 345 20.90 12.03 3.95
C VAL A 345 19.78 12.42 4.93
N PHE A 346 19.98 13.47 5.72
CA PHE A 346 18.95 14.01 6.61
C PHE A 346 17.70 14.44 5.82
N ARG A 347 17.87 15.12 4.68
CA ARG A 347 16.75 15.54 3.84
C ARG A 347 15.90 14.36 3.35
N TYR A 348 16.53 13.25 2.98
CA TYR A 348 15.80 12.04 2.61
C TYR A 348 15.16 11.35 3.82
N GLU A 349 15.83 11.36 4.98
CA GLU A 349 15.27 10.84 6.24
C GLU A 349 13.98 11.58 6.65
N GLU A 350 13.86 12.89 6.40
CA GLU A 350 12.61 13.62 6.67
C GLU A 350 11.40 13.10 5.88
N LEU A 351 11.61 12.50 4.71
CA LEU A 351 10.53 12.06 3.83
C LEU A 351 9.97 10.70 4.24
N PHE A 352 10.84 9.71 4.47
CA PHE A 352 10.47 8.32 4.74
C PHE A 352 11.01 7.77 6.06
N GLY A 353 11.66 8.60 6.87
CA GLY A 353 12.28 8.21 8.14
C GLY A 353 13.61 7.49 7.96
N LYS A 354 14.03 6.78 9.01
CA LYS A 354 15.32 6.07 9.07
C LYS A 354 15.49 5.03 7.96
N ALA A 355 14.39 4.61 7.35
CA ALA A 355 14.34 3.85 6.10
C ALA A 355 15.27 4.43 5.01
N SER A 356 15.10 5.71 4.68
CA SER A 356 15.88 6.36 3.63
C SER A 356 17.36 6.44 4.01
N ARG A 357 17.68 6.70 5.27
CA ARG A 357 19.06 6.69 5.77
C ARG A 357 19.71 5.31 5.61
N ALA A 358 19.00 4.23 5.94
CA ALA A 358 19.50 2.88 5.75
C ALA A 358 19.78 2.57 4.27
N VAL A 359 18.90 3.01 3.36
CA VAL A 359 19.12 2.89 1.92
C VAL A 359 20.36 3.65 1.47
N CYS A 360 20.58 4.89 1.96
CA CYS A 360 21.79 5.65 1.68
C CYS A 360 23.05 4.91 2.15
N LYS A 361 23.03 4.42 3.40
CA LYS A 361 24.16 3.68 4.00
C LYS A 361 24.52 2.41 3.24
N GLU A 362 23.53 1.61 2.86
CA GLU A 362 23.75 0.40 2.05
C GLU A 362 24.35 0.75 0.68
N ALA A 363 23.90 1.85 0.05
CA ALA A 363 24.31 2.24 -1.30
C ALA A 363 25.81 2.54 -1.43
N VAL A 364 26.42 3.08 -0.37
CA VAL A 364 27.80 3.58 -0.40
C VAL A 364 28.74 2.78 0.50
N ARG A 365 28.29 1.60 0.96
CA ARG A 365 29.07 0.73 1.84
C ARG A 365 30.49 0.49 1.29
N ASP A 366 30.61 0.14 0.01
CA ASP A 366 31.90 -0.16 -0.64
C ASP A 366 32.83 1.05 -0.76
N LEU A 367 32.27 2.26 -0.76
CA LEU A 367 33.03 3.52 -0.76
C LEU A 367 33.47 3.88 0.66
N THR A 368 32.57 3.78 1.64
CA THR A 368 32.86 4.13 3.04
C THR A 368 33.92 3.23 3.68
N VAL A 369 34.05 1.97 3.26
CA VAL A 369 35.10 1.05 3.73
C VAL A 369 36.52 1.53 3.38
N ARG A 370 36.66 2.41 2.38
CA ARG A 370 37.95 2.95 1.93
C ARG A 370 38.35 4.25 2.66
N MET A 371 37.48 4.78 3.52
CA MET A 371 37.67 6.04 4.23
C MET A 371 38.23 5.82 5.64
N GLN A 372 38.92 6.83 6.19
CA GLN A 372 39.25 6.82 7.61
C GLN A 372 37.96 7.01 8.45
N PRO A 373 37.83 6.38 9.63
CA PRO A 373 36.63 6.46 10.46
C PRO A 373 36.15 7.89 10.78
N GLU A 374 37.08 8.84 10.89
CA GLU A 374 36.82 10.25 11.20
C GLU A 374 36.21 11.01 10.00
N GLU A 375 36.56 10.59 8.78
CA GLU A 375 36.13 11.20 7.52
C GLU A 375 34.74 10.74 7.09
N ILE A 376 34.28 9.58 7.58
CA ILE A 376 32.96 9.04 7.25
C ILE A 376 31.87 10.03 7.75
N PRO A 377 30.94 10.46 6.88
CA PRO A 377 29.78 11.28 7.28
C PRO A 377 28.99 10.65 8.43
N ASP A 378 28.58 11.44 9.40
CA ASP A 378 27.97 10.91 10.64
C ASP A 378 26.60 10.26 10.38
N SER A 379 25.93 10.67 9.30
CA SER A 379 24.70 10.05 8.79
C SER A 379 24.91 8.67 8.17
N LEU A 380 26.14 8.32 7.79
CA LEU A 380 26.49 7.04 7.15
C LEU A 380 27.19 6.06 8.10
N LYS A 381 27.65 6.53 9.26
CA LYS A 381 27.99 5.69 10.40
C LYS A 381 26.75 4.94 10.90
#